data_AF-A7LM78-F1
#
_entry.id   AF-A7LM78-F1
#
_cell.length_a   1.000
_cell.length_b   1.000
_cell.length_c   1.000
_cell.angle_alpha   90.00
_cell.angle_beta   90.00
_cell.angle_gamma   90.00
#
_symmetry.space_group_name_H-M   'P 1'
#
loop_
_entity.id
_entity.type
_entity.pdbx_description
1 polymer ?
#
loop_
_entity_poly.entity_id
_entity_poly.type
_entity_poly.pdbx_seq_one_letter_code
_entity_poly.pdbx_strand_id
1 'polypeptide(L)'
;MTTVTLSPTICPSHRKCLKLQNSEEKKSIINTAFAIAMYYIPFHLRSSVSQENLRGLPKQYLIPPQQPSHLFTTVAKLCSNMELDNAFFFKGLPNRVNLNAHNAQSVFMSVAKETFADGTKNWGRVLAIYTLAGCMSLYFLLQNELVIVKSIPYWVKEFVSIHLADWIEEQGGWDDLPKKLSNDSNNQSSWSKVIAVGGVVAATAGLFLFST
;
A
#
# COMPACT_ATOMS: atom_id res chain seq x y z
N MET A 1 5.20 57.72 -2.81
CA MET A 1 4.02 56.85 -2.99
C MET A 1 4.36 55.48 -2.41
N THR A 2 3.98 55.22 -1.16
CA THR A 2 4.19 53.94 -0.47
C THR A 2 2.90 53.13 -0.56
N THR A 3 2.96 52.01 -1.27
CA THR A 3 1.85 51.04 -1.37
C THR A 3 1.79 50.23 -0.08
N VAL A 4 0.69 50.39 0.67
CA VAL A 4 0.36 49.54 1.82
C VAL A 4 -0.25 48.24 1.28
N THR A 5 0.49 47.14 1.36
CA THR A 5 -0.04 45.79 1.10
C THR A 5 -0.85 45.33 2.32
N LEU A 6 -2.18 45.37 2.22
CA LEU A 6 -3.08 44.77 3.20
C LEU A 6 -3.04 43.24 3.05
N SER A 7 -2.41 42.57 4.01
CA SER A 7 -2.50 41.10 4.13
C SER A 7 -3.92 40.72 4.56
N PRO A 8 -4.61 39.76 3.90
CA PRO A 8 -6.00 39.44 4.26
C PRO A 8 -6.04 38.78 5.64
N THR A 9 -6.70 39.41 6.61
CA THR A 9 -6.96 38.81 7.92
C THR A 9 -8.01 37.71 7.75
N ILE A 10 -7.56 36.47 7.65
CA ILE A 10 -8.44 35.30 7.50
C ILE A 10 -9.32 35.15 8.76
N CYS A 11 -10.64 35.11 8.59
CA CYS A 11 -11.61 34.98 9.68
C CYS A 11 -11.38 33.69 10.50
N PRO A 12 -11.42 33.73 11.86
CA PRO A 12 -11.23 32.55 12.71
C PRO A 12 -12.16 31.37 12.41
N SER A 13 -13.41 31.63 11.98
CA SER A 13 -14.37 30.60 11.58
C SER A 13 -13.94 29.86 10.32
N HIS A 14 -13.38 30.57 9.34
CA HIS A 14 -12.85 29.99 8.10
C HIS A 14 -11.61 29.12 8.39
N ARG A 15 -10.70 29.60 9.26
CA ARG A 15 -9.52 28.82 9.70
C ARG A 15 -9.94 27.52 10.42
N LYS A 16 -11.01 27.54 11.22
CA LYS A 16 -11.55 26.34 11.88
C LYS A 16 -12.16 25.36 10.86
N CYS A 17 -12.92 25.85 9.89
CA CYS A 17 -13.51 25.02 8.83
C CYS A 17 -12.44 24.32 7.99
N LEU A 18 -11.40 25.06 7.57
CA LEU A 18 -10.27 24.47 6.82
C LEU A 18 -9.57 23.36 7.61
N LYS A 19 -9.30 23.58 8.91
CA LYS A 19 -8.70 22.53 9.76
C LYS A 19 -9.58 21.28 9.89
N LEU A 20 -10.91 21.46 9.95
CA LEU A 20 -11.86 20.36 10.02
C LEU A 20 -11.93 19.60 8.69
N GLN A 21 -11.97 20.32 7.58
CA GLN A 21 -11.99 19.74 6.23
C GLN A 21 -10.73 18.90 5.97
N ASN A 22 -9.54 19.46 6.21
CA ASN A 22 -8.28 18.72 6.07
C ASN A 22 -8.23 17.48 7.00
N SER A 23 -8.83 17.57 8.19
CA SER A 23 -8.91 16.41 9.09
C SER A 23 -9.82 15.30 8.57
N GLU A 24 -10.93 15.63 7.90
CA GLU A 24 -11.86 14.64 7.36
C GLU A 24 -11.34 14.05 6.04
N GLU A 25 -10.70 14.85 5.19
CA GLU A 25 -10.04 14.39 3.97
C GLU A 25 -8.93 13.38 4.30
N LYS A 26 -8.06 13.69 5.26
CA LYS A 26 -7.02 12.77 5.72
C LYS A 26 -7.59 11.47 6.30
N LYS A 27 -8.68 11.54 7.09
CA LYS A 27 -9.37 10.32 7.59
C LYS A 27 -9.94 9.49 6.44
N SER A 28 -10.54 10.14 5.44
CA SER A 28 -11.07 9.47 4.24
C SER A 28 -9.96 8.72 3.50
N ILE A 29 -8.81 9.36 3.28
CA ILE A 29 -7.64 8.75 2.64
C ILE A 29 -7.19 7.50 3.38
N ILE A 30 -7.07 7.58 4.71
CA ILE A 30 -6.62 6.46 5.55
C ILE A 30 -7.65 5.31 5.56
N ASN A 31 -8.94 5.63 5.63
CA ASN A 31 -10.01 4.64 5.60
C ASN A 31 -10.09 3.94 4.23
N THR A 32 -9.94 4.68 3.15
CA THR A 32 -9.88 4.14 1.79
C THR A 32 -8.65 3.26 1.60
N ALA A 33 -7.50 3.65 2.15
CA ALA A 33 -6.28 2.83 2.12
C ALA A 33 -6.50 1.45 2.77
N PHE A 34 -7.17 1.42 3.93
CA PHE A 34 -7.56 0.18 4.60
C PHE A 34 -8.58 -0.61 3.78
N ALA A 35 -9.60 0.04 3.21
CA ALA A 35 -10.61 -0.61 2.39
C ALA A 35 -10.03 -1.26 1.13
N ILE A 36 -9.06 -0.61 0.47
CA ILE A 36 -8.31 -1.18 -0.66
C ILE A 36 -7.57 -2.45 -0.20
N ALA A 37 -6.86 -2.42 0.94
CA ALA A 37 -6.15 -3.59 1.45
C ALA A 37 -7.12 -4.74 1.79
N MET A 38 -8.23 -4.40 2.43
CA MET A 38 -9.32 -5.33 2.79
C MET A 38 -10.08 -5.86 1.58
N TYR A 39 -9.94 -5.25 0.41
CA TYR A 39 -10.44 -5.80 -0.85
C TYR A 39 -9.37 -6.67 -1.53
N TYR A 40 -8.18 -6.12 -1.73
CA TYR A 40 -7.12 -6.73 -2.53
C TYR A 40 -6.60 -8.03 -1.90
N ILE A 41 -6.34 -8.06 -0.59
CA ILE A 41 -5.79 -9.25 0.07
C ILE A 41 -6.78 -10.44 -0.07
N PRO A 42 -8.06 -10.33 0.32
CA PRO A 42 -9.05 -11.36 0.02
C PRO A 42 -9.14 -11.79 -1.45
N PHE A 43 -9.11 -10.82 -2.36
CA PHE A 43 -9.13 -11.10 -3.80
C PHE A 43 -7.94 -11.98 -4.20
N HIS A 44 -6.74 -11.57 -3.79
CA HIS A 44 -5.49 -12.26 -4.09
C HIS A 44 -5.42 -13.67 -3.49
N LEU A 45 -5.86 -13.84 -2.25
CA LEU A 45 -5.90 -15.17 -1.62
C LEU A 45 -6.86 -16.11 -2.35
N ARG A 46 -8.07 -15.64 -2.69
CA ARG A 46 -9.05 -16.44 -3.45
C ARG A 46 -8.58 -16.80 -4.86
N SER A 47 -7.75 -15.97 -5.48
CA SER A 47 -7.16 -16.29 -6.79
C SER A 47 -5.93 -17.20 -6.71
N SER A 48 -5.33 -17.34 -5.52
CA SER A 48 -4.05 -18.03 -5.35
C SER A 48 -4.15 -19.45 -4.79
N VAL A 49 -5.21 -19.76 -4.03
CA VAL A 49 -5.39 -21.07 -3.36
C VAL A 49 -6.82 -21.58 -3.46
N SER A 50 -7.03 -22.88 -3.20
CA SER A 50 -8.38 -23.45 -3.13
C SER A 50 -9.14 -22.93 -1.90
N GLN A 51 -10.47 -22.99 -1.96
CA GLN A 51 -11.34 -22.49 -0.87
C GLN A 51 -11.11 -23.19 0.46
N GLU A 52 -10.64 -24.44 0.46
CA GLU A 52 -10.34 -25.17 1.70
C GLU A 52 -9.16 -24.56 2.47
N ASN A 53 -8.18 -23.97 1.78
CA ASN A 53 -7.04 -23.29 2.41
C ASN A 53 -7.44 -21.97 3.07
N LEU A 54 -8.61 -21.42 2.74
CA LEU A 54 -9.12 -20.18 3.33
C LEU A 54 -9.89 -20.40 4.63
N ARG A 55 -10.06 -21.65 5.08
CA ARG A 55 -10.81 -21.97 6.30
C ARG A 55 -10.22 -21.23 7.51
N GLY A 56 -11.11 -20.74 8.37
CA GLY A 56 -10.75 -19.95 9.55
C GLY A 56 -10.59 -18.45 9.30
N LEU A 57 -10.54 -18.00 8.03
CA LEU A 57 -10.62 -16.58 7.71
C LEU A 57 -12.07 -16.05 7.84
N PRO A 58 -12.24 -14.74 8.13
CA PRO A 58 -13.56 -14.12 8.21
C PRO A 58 -14.32 -14.21 6.88
N LYS A 59 -15.66 -14.19 6.90
CA LYS A 59 -16.51 -14.31 5.69
C LYS A 59 -16.14 -13.36 4.55
N GLN A 60 -15.72 -12.13 4.87
CA GLN A 60 -15.27 -11.13 3.87
C GLN A 60 -14.02 -11.55 3.08
N TYR A 61 -13.23 -12.47 3.62
CA TYR A 61 -12.11 -13.09 2.90
C TYR A 61 -12.58 -14.17 1.91
N LEU A 62 -13.69 -14.83 2.23
CA LEU A 62 -14.20 -15.99 1.50
C LEU A 62 -15.12 -15.59 0.34
N ILE A 63 -15.97 -14.58 0.58
CA ILE A 63 -17.04 -14.18 -0.35
C ILE A 63 -16.59 -12.92 -1.10
N PRO A 64 -16.48 -12.96 -2.44
CA PRO A 64 -16.20 -11.77 -3.21
C PRO A 64 -17.35 -10.76 -3.09
N PRO A 65 -17.08 -9.45 -3.02
CA PRO A 65 -18.13 -8.45 -3.05
C PRO A 65 -18.84 -8.46 -4.41
N GLN A 66 -20.16 -8.22 -4.39
CA GLN A 66 -21.00 -8.30 -5.59
C GLN A 66 -20.69 -7.19 -6.62
N GLN A 67 -20.41 -5.98 -6.15
CA GLN A 67 -20.13 -4.81 -6.99
C GLN A 67 -18.93 -4.04 -6.41
N PRO A 68 -17.70 -4.48 -6.69
CA PRO A 68 -16.51 -3.76 -6.26
C PRO A 68 -16.37 -2.43 -7.02
N SER A 69 -15.81 -1.42 -6.37
CA SER A 69 -15.52 -0.15 -7.03
C SER A 69 -14.45 -0.32 -8.13
N HIS A 70 -14.49 0.55 -9.14
CA HIS A 70 -13.50 0.56 -10.22
C HIS A 70 -12.07 0.79 -9.70
N LEU A 71 -11.91 1.61 -8.66
CA LEU A 71 -10.64 1.80 -7.98
C LEU A 71 -10.09 0.47 -7.44
N PHE A 72 -10.93 -0.29 -6.74
CA PHE A 72 -10.52 -1.53 -6.08
C PHE A 72 -10.12 -2.60 -7.10
N THR A 73 -10.90 -2.77 -8.16
CA THR A 73 -10.57 -3.72 -9.24
C THR A 73 -9.31 -3.30 -10.00
N THR A 74 -9.12 -2.01 -10.25
CA THR A 74 -7.90 -1.47 -10.89
C THR A 74 -6.67 -1.76 -10.05
N VAL A 75 -6.70 -1.44 -8.75
CA VAL A 75 -5.60 -1.73 -7.83
C VAL A 75 -5.30 -3.23 -7.79
N ALA A 76 -6.33 -4.07 -7.64
CA ALA A 76 -6.13 -5.51 -7.58
C ALA A 76 -5.48 -6.08 -8.85
N LYS A 77 -5.90 -5.62 -10.03
CA LYS A 77 -5.29 -6.01 -11.30
C LYS A 77 -3.82 -5.60 -11.37
N LEU A 78 -3.51 -4.36 -11.00
CA LEU A 78 -2.14 -3.83 -11.08
C LEU A 78 -1.21 -4.50 -10.08
N CYS A 79 -1.65 -4.71 -8.85
CA CYS A 79 -0.84 -5.42 -7.86
C CYS A 79 -0.57 -6.86 -8.28
N SER A 80 -1.56 -7.54 -8.88
CA SER A 80 -1.39 -8.91 -9.41
C SER A 80 -0.38 -8.95 -10.57
N ASN A 81 -0.47 -8.00 -11.51
CA ASN A 81 0.51 -7.88 -12.59
C ASN A 81 1.92 -7.60 -12.05
N MET A 82 2.04 -6.70 -11.07
CA MET A 82 3.32 -6.37 -10.44
C MET A 82 3.96 -7.59 -9.77
N GLU A 83 3.17 -8.42 -9.09
CA GLU A 83 3.67 -9.68 -8.53
C GLU A 83 4.18 -10.62 -9.62
N LEU A 84 3.41 -10.79 -10.70
CA LEU A 84 3.79 -11.67 -11.82
C LEU A 84 5.08 -11.21 -12.49
N ASP A 85 5.19 -9.92 -12.80
CA ASP A 85 6.36 -9.33 -13.45
C ASP A 85 7.63 -9.42 -12.57
N ASN A 86 7.45 -9.54 -11.25
CA ASN A 86 8.54 -9.55 -10.27
C ASN A 86 8.52 -10.80 -9.38
N ALA A 87 8.05 -11.92 -9.92
CA ALA A 87 7.81 -13.14 -9.15
C ALA A 87 9.05 -13.63 -8.39
N PHE A 88 10.25 -13.49 -8.96
CA PHE A 88 11.50 -13.87 -8.30
C PHE A 88 11.75 -13.10 -7.01
N PHE A 89 11.42 -11.81 -6.98
CA PHE A 89 11.55 -10.97 -5.78
C PHE A 89 10.54 -11.40 -4.72
N PHE A 90 9.24 -11.39 -5.05
CA PHE A 90 8.18 -11.63 -4.07
C PHE A 90 8.18 -13.06 -3.53
N LYS A 91 8.42 -14.07 -4.38
CA LYS A 91 8.53 -15.46 -3.93
C LYS A 91 9.82 -15.73 -3.15
N GLY A 92 10.89 -15.01 -3.44
CA GLY A 92 12.17 -15.14 -2.74
C GLY A 92 12.25 -14.41 -1.40
N LEU A 93 11.44 -13.36 -1.22
CA LEU A 93 11.50 -12.48 -0.05
C LEU A 93 11.41 -13.23 1.29
N PRO A 94 10.44 -14.16 1.51
CA PRO A 94 10.32 -14.83 2.81
C PRO A 94 11.59 -15.54 3.24
N ASN A 95 12.29 -16.21 2.31
CA ASN A 95 13.52 -16.93 2.60
C ASN A 95 14.70 -15.97 2.86
N ARG A 96 14.80 -14.87 2.10
CA ARG A 96 15.90 -13.89 2.23
C ARG A 96 15.92 -13.19 3.57
N VAL A 97 14.75 -12.97 4.18
CA VAL A 97 14.60 -12.25 5.46
C VAL A 97 14.24 -13.18 6.62
N ASN A 98 14.26 -14.50 6.41
CA ASN A 98 13.82 -15.50 7.38
C ASN A 98 12.45 -15.13 8.01
N LEU A 99 11.46 -14.90 7.14
CA LEU A 99 10.16 -14.38 7.51
C LEU A 99 9.37 -15.39 8.37
N ASN A 100 8.92 -14.95 9.55
CA ASN A 100 8.12 -15.73 10.48
C ASN A 100 7.12 -14.83 11.23
N ALA A 101 6.24 -15.42 12.04
CA ALA A 101 5.17 -14.69 12.73
C ALA A 101 5.71 -13.60 13.69
N HIS A 102 6.89 -13.79 14.29
CA HIS A 102 7.46 -12.84 15.25
C HIS A 102 8.04 -11.59 14.58
N ASN A 103 8.60 -11.71 13.36
CA ASN A 103 9.21 -10.59 12.65
C ASN A 103 8.32 -9.98 11.56
N ALA A 104 7.16 -10.58 11.28
CA ALA A 104 6.28 -10.22 10.16
C ALA A 104 6.00 -8.71 10.04
N GLN A 105 5.55 -8.06 11.12
CA GLN A 105 5.24 -6.62 11.08
C GLN A 105 6.50 -5.78 10.88
N SER A 106 7.59 -6.12 11.58
CA SER A 106 8.85 -5.38 11.49
C SER A 106 9.44 -5.45 10.08
N VAL A 107 9.37 -6.62 9.44
CA VAL A 107 9.82 -6.83 8.05
C VAL A 107 8.93 -6.04 7.09
N PHE A 108 7.60 -6.15 7.23
CA PHE A 108 6.67 -5.40 6.39
C PHE A 108 6.96 -3.90 6.44
N MET A 109 7.07 -3.33 7.65
CA MET A 109 7.34 -1.91 7.85
C MET A 109 8.72 -1.50 7.34
N SER A 110 9.73 -2.35 7.49
CA SER A 110 11.09 -2.06 7.01
C SER A 110 11.14 -2.01 5.49
N VAL A 111 10.61 -3.03 4.82
CA VAL A 111 10.52 -3.05 3.34
C VAL A 111 9.69 -1.87 2.83
N ALA A 112 8.60 -1.52 3.52
CA ALA A 112 7.77 -0.39 3.15
C ALA A 112 8.49 0.95 3.28
N LYS A 113 9.15 1.23 4.42
CA LYS A 113 9.94 2.46 4.61
C LYS A 113 11.02 2.60 3.56
N GLU A 114 11.68 1.50 3.29
CA GLU A 114 12.81 1.45 2.38
C GLU A 114 12.43 1.69 0.92
N THR A 115 11.23 1.27 0.53
CA THR A 115 10.66 1.58 -0.79
C THR A 115 10.63 3.10 -1.07
N PHE A 116 10.68 3.94 -0.03
CA PHE A 116 10.67 5.40 -0.12
C PHE A 116 11.92 6.06 0.49
N ALA A 117 13.02 5.31 0.71
CA ALA A 117 14.23 5.82 1.36
C ALA A 117 14.92 6.95 0.57
N ASP A 118 14.79 6.97 -0.75
CA ASP A 118 15.29 8.05 -1.62
C ASP A 118 14.38 9.30 -1.65
N GLY A 119 13.32 9.33 -0.82
CA GLY A 119 12.36 10.43 -0.74
C GLY A 119 11.31 10.47 -1.85
N THR A 120 11.41 9.62 -2.88
CA THR A 120 10.51 9.65 -4.04
C THR A 120 9.20 8.92 -3.76
N LYS A 121 8.08 9.66 -3.78
CA LYS A 121 6.73 9.09 -3.69
C LYS A 121 6.05 9.09 -5.07
N ASN A 122 5.57 7.92 -5.48
CA ASN A 122 4.75 7.76 -6.68
C ASN A 122 3.78 6.58 -6.49
N TRP A 123 2.73 6.54 -7.30
CA TRP A 123 1.70 5.53 -7.19
C TRP A 123 2.22 4.11 -7.35
N GLY A 124 3.29 3.91 -8.12
CA GLY A 124 3.83 2.58 -8.29
C GLY A 124 4.51 2.00 -7.08
N ARG A 125 5.24 2.83 -6.35
CA ARG A 125 5.77 2.46 -5.04
C ARG A 125 4.68 2.25 -4.00
N VAL A 126 3.62 3.05 -4.04
CA VAL A 126 2.45 2.84 -3.19
C VAL A 126 1.82 1.47 -3.48
N LEU A 127 1.58 1.13 -4.75
CA LEU A 127 1.04 -0.17 -5.15
C LEU A 127 1.96 -1.33 -4.79
N ALA A 128 3.29 -1.14 -4.81
CA ALA A 128 4.24 -2.16 -4.36
C ALA A 128 4.04 -2.55 -2.89
N ILE A 129 3.64 -1.62 -2.02
CA ILE A 129 3.29 -1.92 -0.62
C ILE A 129 2.05 -2.82 -0.56
N TYR A 130 1.06 -2.58 -1.43
CA TYR A 130 -0.13 -3.44 -1.51
C TYR A 130 0.23 -4.82 -2.05
N THR A 131 1.03 -4.92 -3.11
CA THR A 131 1.52 -6.20 -3.64
C THR A 131 2.26 -6.99 -2.56
N LEU A 132 3.17 -6.35 -1.81
CA LEU A 132 3.85 -6.96 -0.67
C LEU A 132 2.86 -7.51 0.36
N ALA A 133 1.82 -6.75 0.69
CA ALA A 133 0.77 -7.18 1.63
C ALA A 133 0.03 -8.44 1.15
N GLY A 134 -0.28 -8.53 -0.15
CA GLY A 134 -0.88 -9.72 -0.77
C GLY A 134 0.04 -10.94 -0.67
N CYS A 135 1.30 -10.80 -1.10
CA CYS A 135 2.29 -11.88 -1.06
C CYS A 135 2.58 -12.37 0.37
N MET A 136 2.74 -11.46 1.34
CA MET A 136 2.92 -11.84 2.74
C MET A 136 1.68 -12.51 3.32
N SER A 137 0.48 -12.05 2.96
CA SER A 137 -0.76 -12.70 3.39
C SER A 137 -0.86 -14.13 2.87
N LEU A 138 -0.49 -14.36 1.60
CA LEU A 138 -0.45 -15.70 1.02
C LEU A 138 0.58 -16.60 1.72
N TYR A 139 1.79 -16.08 1.96
CA TYR A 139 2.82 -16.79 2.70
C TYR A 139 2.32 -17.25 4.08
N PHE A 140 1.78 -16.33 4.88
CA PHE A 140 1.30 -16.65 6.23
C PHE A 140 0.03 -17.50 6.23
N LEU A 141 -0.83 -17.39 5.21
CA LEU A 141 -1.96 -18.30 5.05
C LEU A 141 -1.49 -19.75 4.89
N LEU A 142 -0.47 -19.97 4.05
CA LEU A 142 0.10 -21.31 3.81
C LEU A 142 0.79 -21.88 5.05
N GLN A 143 1.21 -21.02 5.99
CA GLN A 143 1.75 -21.42 7.30
C GLN A 143 0.67 -21.52 8.39
N ASN A 144 -0.62 -21.34 8.05
CA ASN A 144 -1.76 -21.32 8.98
C ASN A 144 -1.67 -20.19 10.05
N GLU A 145 -0.94 -19.12 9.77
CA GLU A 145 -0.75 -17.96 10.64
C GLU A 145 -1.85 -16.91 10.43
N LEU A 146 -3.11 -17.32 10.63
CA LEU A 146 -4.28 -16.51 10.28
C LEU A 146 -4.37 -15.18 11.04
N VAL A 147 -3.80 -15.11 12.26
CA VAL A 147 -3.72 -13.87 13.04
C VAL A 147 -2.87 -12.82 12.30
N ILE A 148 -1.75 -13.26 11.71
CA ILE A 148 -0.88 -12.40 10.91
C ILE A 148 -1.61 -11.93 9.64
N VAL A 149 -2.24 -12.85 8.90
CA VAL A 149 -3.03 -12.51 7.70
C VAL A 149 -4.05 -11.42 7.98
N LYS A 150 -4.79 -11.53 9.09
CA LYS A 150 -5.79 -10.53 9.51
C LYS A 150 -5.19 -9.19 9.96
N SER A 151 -3.90 -9.17 10.33
CA SER A 151 -3.20 -7.98 10.83
C SER A 151 -2.60 -7.13 9.70
N ILE A 152 -2.21 -7.75 8.59
CA ILE A 152 -1.55 -7.07 7.46
C ILE A 152 -2.33 -5.85 6.92
N PRO A 153 -3.67 -5.87 6.74
CA PRO A 153 -4.40 -4.68 6.29
C PRO A 153 -4.22 -3.47 7.24
N TYR A 154 -4.06 -3.71 8.54
CA TYR A 154 -3.82 -2.65 9.52
C TYR A 154 -2.40 -2.08 9.40
N TRP A 155 -1.41 -2.89 9.06
CA TRP A 155 -0.05 -2.42 8.80
C TRP A 155 0.00 -1.52 7.56
N VAL A 156 -0.75 -1.86 6.51
CA VAL A 156 -0.92 -0.99 5.33
C VAL A 156 -1.54 0.34 5.74
N LYS A 157 -2.64 0.30 6.50
CA LYS A 157 -3.33 1.51 7.01
C LYS A 157 -2.39 2.39 7.84
N GLU A 158 -1.65 1.78 8.76
CA GLU A 158 -0.68 2.47 9.62
C GLU A 158 0.41 3.13 8.78
N PHE A 159 1.02 2.39 7.85
CA PHE A 159 2.07 2.92 7.00
C PHE A 159 1.58 4.09 6.14
N VAL A 160 0.40 3.96 5.52
CA VAL A 160 -0.20 5.04 4.73
C VAL A 160 -0.49 6.25 5.60
N SER A 161 -1.08 6.04 6.78
CA SER A 161 -1.41 7.12 7.73
C SER A 161 -0.20 7.94 8.13
N ILE A 162 0.94 7.28 8.36
CA ILE A 162 2.16 7.93 8.86
C ILE A 162 2.98 8.53 7.72
N HIS A 163 3.09 7.85 6.58
CA HIS A 163 4.11 8.17 5.58
C HIS A 163 3.57 8.69 4.25
N LEU A 164 2.30 8.41 3.91
CA LEU A 164 1.79 8.64 2.55
C LEU A 164 0.53 9.51 2.51
N ALA A 165 -0.18 9.70 3.62
CA ALA A 165 -1.47 10.38 3.64
C ALA A 165 -1.41 11.79 3.04
N ASP A 166 -0.43 12.60 3.44
CA ASP A 166 -0.29 13.98 2.93
C ASP A 166 0.04 14.00 1.43
N TRP A 167 0.92 13.09 0.97
CA TRP A 167 1.22 12.97 -0.45
C TRP A 167 0.01 12.51 -1.27
N ILE A 168 -0.78 11.56 -0.76
CA ILE A 168 -2.00 11.10 -1.43
C ILE A 168 -3.03 12.24 -1.53
N GLU A 169 -3.14 13.07 -0.49
CA GLU A 169 -3.97 14.27 -0.48
C GLU A 169 -3.52 15.25 -1.57
N GLU A 170 -2.21 15.54 -1.67
CA GLU A 170 -1.62 16.35 -2.74
C GLU A 170 -1.87 15.76 -4.14
N GLN A 171 -2.05 14.44 -4.26
CA GLN A 171 -2.41 13.78 -5.50
C GLN A 171 -3.91 13.84 -5.84
N GLY A 172 -4.75 14.45 -5.01
CA GLY A 172 -6.22 14.49 -5.21
C GLY A 172 -6.94 13.26 -4.65
N GLY A 173 -6.28 12.50 -3.77
CA GLY A 173 -6.85 11.31 -3.15
C GLY A 173 -6.77 10.05 -4.02
N TRP A 174 -7.49 9.00 -3.59
CA TRP A 174 -7.46 7.69 -4.24
C TRP A 174 -8.35 7.60 -5.48
N ASP A 175 -9.43 8.37 -5.56
CA ASP A 175 -10.42 8.25 -6.65
C ASP A 175 -9.87 8.68 -8.02
N ASP A 176 -8.83 9.52 -8.02
CA ASP A 176 -8.14 9.94 -9.24
C ASP A 176 -7.04 8.96 -9.68
N LEU A 177 -6.69 7.97 -8.86
CA LEU A 177 -5.68 6.95 -9.17
C LEU A 177 -5.95 6.26 -10.52
N PRO A 178 -7.16 5.73 -10.81
CA PRO A 178 -7.40 5.02 -12.06
C PRO A 178 -7.24 5.93 -13.29
N LYS A 179 -7.60 7.21 -13.19
CA LYS A 179 -7.44 8.19 -14.28
C LYS A 179 -5.96 8.47 -14.53
N LYS A 180 -5.19 8.72 -13.47
CA LYS A 180 -3.74 8.98 -13.55
C LYS A 180 -3.00 7.80 -14.19
N LEU A 181 -3.37 6.58 -13.81
CA LEU A 181 -2.76 5.37 -14.35
C LEU A 181 -3.20 5.07 -15.80
N SER A 182 -4.42 5.44 -16.17
CA SER A 182 -4.89 5.33 -17.56
C SER A 182 -4.17 6.31 -18.49
N ASN A 183 -3.81 7.50 -18.00
CA ASN A 183 -3.03 8.47 -18.78
C ASN A 183 -1.55 8.09 -18.92
N ASP A 184 -1.01 7.31 -17.98
CA ASP A 184 0.36 6.76 -18.02
C ASP A 184 0.48 5.45 -18.84
N SER A 185 -0.63 4.97 -19.43
CA SER A 185 -0.74 3.69 -20.13
C SER A 185 0.06 3.59 -21.44
N ASN A 186 0.75 4.64 -21.86
CA ASN A 186 1.73 4.59 -22.96
C ASN A 186 3.17 4.30 -22.49
N ASN A 187 3.41 4.09 -21.19
CA ASN A 187 4.75 3.83 -20.67
C ASN A 187 4.80 2.67 -19.65
N GLN A 188 4.47 1.47 -20.13
CA GLN A 188 4.72 0.20 -19.44
C GLN A 188 6.20 0.01 -19.03
N SER A 189 7.14 0.76 -19.65
CA SER A 189 8.57 0.74 -19.35
C SER A 189 9.00 1.54 -18.09
N SER A 190 8.10 2.34 -17.51
CA SER A 190 8.44 3.18 -16.33
C SER A 190 8.46 2.39 -15.02
N TRP A 191 7.68 1.32 -14.90
CA TRP A 191 7.53 0.53 -13.66
C TRP A 191 8.70 -0.41 -13.40
N SER A 192 9.37 -0.88 -14.47
CA SER A 192 10.59 -1.68 -14.40
C SER A 192 11.74 -0.92 -13.72
N LYS A 193 11.79 0.42 -13.88
CA LYS A 193 12.75 1.29 -13.18
C LYS A 193 12.41 1.49 -11.70
N VAL A 194 11.13 1.42 -11.34
CA VAL A 194 10.65 1.56 -9.96
C VAL A 194 11.00 0.34 -9.11
N ILE A 195 10.86 -0.88 -9.65
CA ILE A 195 11.25 -2.10 -8.94
C ILE A 195 12.77 -2.28 -8.87
N ALA A 196 13.54 -1.79 -9.84
CA ALA A 196 15.00 -1.84 -9.76
C ALA A 196 15.55 -1.17 -8.49
N VAL A 197 14.94 -0.08 -8.02
CA VAL A 197 15.30 0.58 -6.75
C VAL A 197 14.90 -0.27 -5.54
N GLY A 198 13.70 -0.88 -5.52
CA GLY A 198 13.26 -1.76 -4.42
C GLY A 198 14.01 -3.10 -4.36
N GLY A 199 14.43 -3.63 -5.51
CA GLY A 199 15.25 -4.84 -5.64
C GLY A 199 16.67 -4.67 -5.13
N VAL A 200 17.25 -3.46 -5.26
CA VAL A 200 18.56 -3.11 -4.67
C VAL A 200 18.49 -3.18 -3.14
N VAL A 201 17.34 -2.89 -2.53
CA VAL A 201 17.28 -2.88 -1.06
C VAL A 201 16.91 -4.22 -0.41
N ALA A 202 16.22 -5.12 -1.08
CA ALA A 202 16.21 -6.51 -0.58
C ALA A 202 17.63 -7.12 -0.54
N ALA A 203 18.57 -6.61 -1.34
CA ALA A 203 19.98 -7.00 -1.26
C ALA A 203 20.73 -6.26 -0.12
N THR A 204 20.43 -4.99 0.18
CA THR A 204 21.09 -4.25 1.28
C THR A 204 20.44 -4.44 2.65
N ALA A 205 19.18 -4.88 2.75
CA ALA A 205 18.60 -5.37 4.02
C ALA A 205 19.31 -6.66 4.51
N GLY A 206 19.94 -7.42 3.60
CA GLY A 206 20.88 -8.49 3.96
C GLY A 206 22.16 -7.99 4.64
N LEU A 207 22.51 -6.69 4.52
CA LEU A 207 23.65 -6.07 5.19
C LEU A 207 23.29 -5.42 6.53
N PHE A 208 22.02 -5.11 6.79
CA PHE A 208 21.60 -4.46 8.05
C PHE A 208 21.32 -5.42 9.21
N LEU A 209 21.29 -6.75 8.99
CA LEU A 209 21.11 -7.74 10.05
C LEU A 209 22.41 -8.22 10.72
N PHE A 210 23.56 -7.61 10.43
CA PHE A 210 24.85 -7.88 11.10
C PHE A 210 25.40 -6.71 11.93
N SER A 211 24.58 -5.70 12.24
CA SER A 211 25.00 -4.55 13.04
C SER A 211 24.02 -4.28 14.18
N THR A 212 24.03 -5.15 15.19
CA THR A 212 23.92 -4.83 16.64
C THR A 212 24.23 -6.09 17.43
#